data_AF-A0A1B9GWF2-F1
#
_entry.id   AF-A0A1B9GWF2-F1
#
_cell.length_a   1.000
_cell.length_b   1.000
_cell.length_c   1.000
_cell.angle_alpha   90.00
_cell.angle_beta   90.00
_cell.angle_gamma   90.00
#
_symmetry.space_group_name_H-M   'P 1'
#
loop_
_entity.id
_entity.type
_entity.pdbx_description
1 polymer ?
#
loop_
_entity_poly.entity_id
_entity_poly.type
_entity_poly.pdbx_seq_one_letter_code
_entity_poly.pdbx_strand_id
1 'polypeptide(L)'
;MSTSTTKSLPPSQRVPGVSANQYPPDAMPKIGRLVFHAAAAAVMIQGWASLQNMAMKQFMESQYGGSFQYLTILGLFGSIAAMLLSGLCDYFPGINVFKSIKRIFLLVSLPVELVISSIYWSIILLAPELMLPPAPDMASSPEPSSSGFEDGLFRIPLWMDMSMHLAPAVALIIDFFFLEKKFRPPASTIGAFLLAATFGTTYGLWVEHCASINGSFPYPFLTIMELPGRVATYAGSTVGAYLVFRGLNAIHK
;
A
#
# COMPACT_ATOMS: atom_id res chain seq x y z
N MET A 1 -1.81 -17.42 72.10
CA MET A 1 -2.24 -16.55 70.98
C MET A 1 -1.24 -15.42 70.89
N SER A 2 -0.36 -15.46 69.88
CA SER A 2 0.78 -14.54 69.71
C SER A 2 0.36 -13.37 68.82
N THR A 3 0.45 -12.15 69.35
CA THR A 3 0.23 -10.90 68.62
C THR A 3 1.48 -10.56 67.82
N SER A 4 1.38 -10.61 66.48
CA SER A 4 2.44 -10.18 65.56
C SER A 4 2.56 -8.65 65.55
N THR A 5 3.65 -8.15 66.10
CA THR A 5 4.09 -6.75 66.00
C THR A 5 4.88 -6.56 64.70
N THR A 6 4.29 -5.87 63.73
CA THR A 6 5.01 -5.37 62.55
C THR A 6 6.02 -4.30 62.99
N LYS A 7 7.31 -4.64 63.00
CA LYS A 7 8.41 -3.67 63.15
C LYS A 7 8.44 -2.75 61.93
N SER A 8 8.15 -1.47 62.12
CA SER A 8 8.43 -0.43 61.12
C SER A 8 9.94 -0.18 61.05
N LEU A 9 10.51 -0.26 59.84
CA LEU A 9 11.93 0.04 59.59
C LEU A 9 12.24 1.53 59.81
N PRO A 10 13.47 1.88 60.26
CA PRO A 10 13.88 3.24 60.53
C PRO A 10 13.99 4.12 59.26
N PRO A 11 13.85 5.45 59.38
CA PRO A 11 13.70 6.37 58.24
C PRO A 11 14.89 6.44 57.28
N SER A 12 16.07 5.96 57.67
CA SER A 12 17.32 6.07 56.89
C SER A 12 17.49 5.03 55.78
N GLN A 13 16.56 4.07 55.64
CA GLN A 13 16.59 3.05 54.58
C GLN A 13 15.49 3.21 53.52
N ARG A 14 14.73 4.31 53.54
CA ARG A 14 13.81 4.64 52.44
C ARG A 14 14.61 5.21 51.27
N VAL A 15 14.96 4.36 50.30
CA VAL A 15 15.38 4.82 48.97
C VAL A 15 14.19 5.60 48.37
N PRO A 16 14.35 6.90 48.03
CA PRO A 16 13.25 7.68 47.48
C PRO A 16 12.83 7.10 46.12
N GLY A 17 11.61 6.55 46.09
CA GLY A 17 10.71 6.55 44.94
C GLY A 17 11.31 6.22 43.57
N VAL A 18 11.74 4.98 43.36
CA VAL A 18 11.60 4.40 42.00
C VAL A 18 10.22 3.75 41.98
N SER A 19 9.21 4.55 41.64
CA SER A 19 7.91 4.05 41.23
C SER A 19 8.14 3.08 40.07
N ALA A 20 7.69 1.84 40.20
CA ALA A 20 7.77 0.81 39.15
C ALA A 20 6.95 1.14 37.88
N ASN A 21 6.47 2.38 37.75
CA ASN A 21 5.49 2.82 36.77
C ASN A 21 5.91 4.13 36.06
N GLN A 22 7.20 4.28 35.75
CA GLN A 22 7.76 5.53 35.23
C GLN A 22 8.15 5.50 33.74
N TYR A 23 7.64 4.52 32.97
CA TYR A 23 7.67 4.66 31.52
C TYR A 23 6.48 5.52 31.08
N PRO A 24 6.68 6.58 30.28
CA PRO A 24 5.57 7.29 29.67
C PRO A 24 4.69 6.27 28.93
N PRO A 25 3.35 6.34 29.02
CA PRO A 25 2.47 5.40 28.32
C PRO A 25 2.71 5.36 26.80
N ASP A 26 3.30 6.42 26.24
CA ASP A 26 3.71 6.52 24.83
C ASP A 26 5.03 5.78 24.49
N ALA A 27 5.72 5.20 25.47
CA ALA A 27 6.99 4.49 25.29
C ALA A 27 6.84 2.97 25.11
N MET A 28 5.64 2.42 25.35
CA MET A 28 5.40 0.98 25.22
C MET A 28 5.03 0.58 23.77
N PRO A 29 5.47 -0.60 23.30
CA PRO A 29 5.05 -1.14 22.01
C PRO A 29 3.53 -1.29 21.91
N LYS A 30 2.97 -0.92 20.75
CA LYS A 30 1.52 -1.02 20.48
C LYS A 30 1.20 -2.35 19.80
N ILE A 31 1.21 -3.44 20.57
CA ILE A 31 1.13 -4.81 20.05
C ILE A 31 -0.04 -5.03 19.08
N GLY A 32 -1.25 -4.55 19.39
CA GLY A 32 -2.40 -4.71 18.49
C GLY A 32 -2.21 -4.04 17.12
N ARG A 33 -1.56 -2.87 17.09
CA ARG A 33 -1.25 -2.16 15.83
C ARG A 33 -0.13 -2.86 15.06
N LEU A 34 0.89 -3.32 15.79
CA LEU A 34 1.98 -4.10 15.22
C LEU A 34 1.47 -5.36 14.53
N VAL A 35 0.57 -6.11 15.17
CA VAL A 35 -0.05 -7.32 14.58
C VAL A 35 -0.82 -6.96 13.31
N PHE A 36 -1.61 -5.89 13.33
CA PHE A 36 -2.34 -5.44 12.14
C PHE A 36 -1.39 -5.10 10.99
N HIS A 37 -0.38 -4.26 11.23
CA HIS A 37 0.57 -3.84 10.18
C HIS A 37 1.39 -5.01 9.64
N ALA A 38 1.86 -5.91 10.52
CA ALA A 38 2.60 -7.09 10.12
C ALA A 38 1.73 -8.06 9.30
N ALA A 39 0.49 -8.30 9.72
CA ALA A 39 -0.44 -9.15 8.99
C ALA A 39 -0.80 -8.57 7.62
N ALA A 40 -1.08 -7.26 7.55
CA ALA A 40 -1.36 -6.57 6.29
C ALA A 40 -0.19 -6.69 5.31
N ALA A 41 1.05 -6.41 5.76
CA ALA A 41 2.25 -6.58 4.96
C ALA A 41 2.43 -8.05 4.52
N ALA A 42 2.21 -9.01 5.40
CA ALA A 42 2.35 -10.44 5.10
C ALA A 42 1.36 -10.90 4.01
N VAL A 43 0.09 -10.47 4.07
CA VAL A 43 -0.92 -10.78 3.03
C VAL A 43 -0.47 -10.25 1.66
N MET A 44 -0.04 -9.00 1.60
CA MET A 44 0.46 -8.37 0.37
C MET A 44 1.70 -9.08 -0.20
N ILE A 45 2.67 -9.39 0.67
CA ILE A 45 3.89 -10.11 0.30
C ILE A 45 3.55 -11.52 -0.18
N GLN A 46 2.59 -12.21 0.44
CA GLN A 46 2.19 -13.56 0.05
C GLN A 46 1.54 -13.58 -1.34
N GLY A 47 0.69 -12.58 -1.63
CA GLY A 47 0.12 -12.40 -2.97
C GLY A 47 1.22 -12.25 -4.03
N TRP A 48 2.16 -11.32 -3.79
CA TRP A 48 3.31 -11.10 -4.67
C TRP A 48 4.21 -12.33 -4.82
N ALA A 49 4.56 -13.00 -3.72
CA ALA A 49 5.43 -14.17 -3.71
C ALA A 49 4.83 -15.34 -4.50
N SER A 50 3.49 -15.44 -4.55
CA SER A 50 2.79 -16.50 -5.28
C SER A 50 2.82 -16.30 -6.79
N LEU A 51 3.20 -15.13 -7.28
CA LEU A 51 3.47 -14.91 -8.71
C LEU A 51 4.81 -15.53 -9.16
N GLN A 52 5.76 -15.76 -8.27
CA GLN A 52 7.16 -16.09 -8.64
C GLN A 52 7.29 -17.31 -9.56
N ASN A 53 6.39 -18.28 -9.42
CA ASN A 53 6.40 -19.53 -10.19
C ASN A 53 5.41 -19.52 -11.37
N MET A 54 4.75 -18.39 -11.64
CA MET A 54 3.75 -18.27 -12.70
C MET A 54 4.39 -17.81 -14.01
N ALA A 55 3.84 -18.27 -15.14
CA ALA A 55 4.30 -17.86 -16.46
C ALA A 55 4.15 -16.34 -16.70
N MET A 56 3.14 -15.70 -16.08
CA MET A 56 3.01 -14.24 -16.07
C MET A 56 4.22 -13.53 -15.47
N LYS A 57 4.80 -14.03 -14.37
CA LYS A 57 5.99 -13.42 -13.79
C LYS A 57 7.17 -13.47 -14.77
N GLN A 58 7.34 -14.59 -15.46
CA GLN A 58 8.38 -14.73 -16.48
C GLN A 58 8.15 -13.78 -17.64
N PHE A 59 6.90 -13.63 -18.09
CA PHE A 59 6.52 -12.66 -19.12
C PHE A 59 6.84 -11.22 -18.69
N MET A 60 6.41 -10.81 -17.48
CA MET A 60 6.69 -9.49 -16.94
C MET A 60 8.20 -9.20 -16.87
N GLU A 61 9.00 -10.17 -16.40
CA GLU A 61 10.45 -10.00 -16.28
C GLU A 61 11.20 -10.04 -17.62
N SER A 62 10.61 -10.60 -18.67
CA SER A 62 11.21 -10.58 -20.01
C SER A 62 11.14 -9.20 -20.68
N GLN A 63 10.30 -8.31 -20.16
CA GLN A 63 10.08 -6.98 -20.70
C GLN A 63 11.00 -5.93 -20.05
N TYR A 64 11.34 -4.87 -20.77
CA TYR A 64 12.09 -3.76 -20.20
C TYR A 64 11.30 -3.10 -19.06
N GLY A 65 11.98 -2.85 -17.94
CA GLY A 65 11.36 -2.40 -16.69
C GLY A 65 10.82 -3.52 -15.81
N GLY A 66 10.77 -4.76 -16.32
CA GLY A 66 10.37 -5.95 -15.57
C GLY A 66 8.99 -5.77 -14.94
N SER A 67 8.85 -6.22 -13.69
CA SER A 67 7.63 -5.95 -12.91
C SER A 67 7.43 -4.49 -12.50
N PHE A 68 8.47 -3.67 -12.50
CA PHE A 68 8.41 -2.28 -12.04
C PHE A 68 7.87 -1.30 -13.09
N GLN A 69 7.55 -1.76 -14.30
CA GLN A 69 6.74 -0.96 -15.23
C GLN A 69 5.25 -0.91 -14.81
N TYR A 70 4.78 -1.84 -13.99
CA TYR A 70 3.39 -1.93 -13.56
C TYR A 70 3.14 -1.02 -12.35
N LEU A 71 2.31 0.02 -12.53
CA LEU A 71 1.82 0.86 -11.43
C LEU A 71 1.24 0.06 -10.25
N THR A 72 0.50 -1.02 -10.52
CA THR A 72 -0.08 -1.89 -9.48
C THR A 72 0.99 -2.50 -8.59
N ILE A 73 2.12 -2.91 -9.16
CA ILE A 73 3.25 -3.45 -8.41
C ILE A 73 3.97 -2.35 -7.63
N LEU A 74 4.16 -1.18 -8.21
CA LEU A 74 4.73 -0.02 -7.49
C LEU A 74 3.85 0.40 -6.30
N GLY A 75 2.52 0.42 -6.48
CA GLY A 75 1.54 0.66 -5.43
C GLY A 75 1.63 -0.37 -4.32
N LEU A 76 1.63 -1.66 -4.67
CA LEU A 76 1.79 -2.78 -3.74
C LEU A 76 3.05 -2.64 -2.88
N PHE A 77 4.21 -2.41 -3.50
CA PHE A 77 5.46 -2.23 -2.75
C PHE A 77 5.45 -0.97 -1.88
N GLY A 78 4.85 0.13 -2.35
CA GLY A 78 4.65 1.32 -1.54
C GLY A 78 3.79 1.05 -0.30
N SER A 79 2.69 0.30 -0.48
CA SER A 79 1.78 -0.11 0.58
C SER A 79 2.43 -1.06 1.59
N ILE A 80 3.21 -2.04 1.13
CA ILE A 80 4.03 -2.91 1.98
C ILE A 80 5.03 -2.06 2.79
N ALA A 81 5.76 -1.15 2.15
CA ALA A 81 6.72 -0.28 2.83
C ALA A 81 6.02 0.59 3.88
N ALA A 82 4.85 1.16 3.57
CA ALA A 82 4.05 1.92 4.52
C ALA A 82 3.67 1.07 5.73
N MET A 83 3.14 -0.15 5.53
CA MET A 83 2.78 -1.04 6.63
C MET A 83 3.99 -1.46 7.48
N LEU A 84 5.12 -1.79 6.85
CA LEU A 84 6.35 -2.15 7.58
C LEU A 84 6.88 -0.97 8.40
N LEU A 85 6.89 0.25 7.85
CA LEU A 85 7.27 1.46 8.58
C LEU A 85 6.28 1.78 9.71
N SER A 86 4.98 1.53 9.52
CA SER A 86 3.97 1.63 10.58
C SER A 86 4.24 0.62 11.71
N GLY A 87 4.54 -0.64 11.38
CA GLY A 87 4.94 -1.66 12.35
C GLY A 87 6.22 -1.30 13.12
N LEU A 88 7.23 -0.76 12.43
CA LEU A 88 8.44 -0.25 13.09
C LEU A 88 8.14 0.89 14.06
N CYS A 89 7.20 1.78 13.73
CA CYS A 89 6.76 2.84 14.64
C CYS A 89 5.99 2.31 15.86
N ASP A 90 5.24 1.22 15.70
CA ASP A 90 4.52 0.59 16.81
C ASP A 90 5.44 -0.16 17.76
N TYR A 91 6.52 -0.75 17.24
CA TYR A 91 7.51 -1.45 18.06
C TYR A 91 8.52 -0.48 18.69
N PHE A 92 8.93 0.57 17.97
CA PHE A 92 9.88 1.59 18.42
C PHE A 92 9.24 2.99 18.49
N PRO A 93 8.28 3.25 19.39
CA PRO A 93 7.52 4.50 19.41
C PRO A 93 8.37 5.75 19.74
N GLY A 94 9.56 5.57 20.32
CA GLY A 94 10.52 6.66 20.61
C GLY A 94 11.31 7.17 19.40
N ILE A 95 11.35 6.44 18.27
CA ILE A 95 12.18 6.80 17.11
C ILE A 95 11.35 7.62 16.12
N ASN A 96 11.56 8.95 16.11
CA ASN A 96 10.76 9.86 15.28
C ASN A 96 11.09 9.80 13.77
N VAL A 97 12.28 9.31 13.39
CA VAL A 97 12.66 9.17 11.97
C VAL A 97 11.71 8.22 11.24
N PHE A 98 11.35 7.08 11.85
CA PHE A 98 10.39 6.15 11.26
C PHE A 98 9.03 6.81 11.04
N LYS A 99 8.56 7.64 12.00
CA LYS A 99 7.30 8.38 11.86
C LYS A 99 7.34 9.35 10.68
N SER A 100 8.42 10.09 10.52
CA SER A 100 8.58 11.04 9.40
C SER A 100 8.57 10.33 8.05
N ILE A 101 9.35 9.26 7.90
CA ILE A 101 9.43 8.50 6.64
C ILE A 101 8.09 7.81 6.34
N LYS A 102 7.50 7.15 7.33
CA LYS A 102 6.17 6.54 7.23
C LYS A 102 5.12 7.52 6.71
N ARG A 103 5.11 8.73 7.23
CA ARG A 103 4.14 9.76 6.83
C ARG A 103 4.34 10.25 5.40
N ILE A 104 5.56 10.23 4.87
CA ILE A 104 5.82 10.52 3.45
C ILE A 104 5.27 9.37 2.59
N PHE A 105 5.56 8.11 2.96
CA PHE A 105 5.01 6.95 2.26
C PHE A 105 3.49 6.95 2.28
N LEU A 106 2.85 7.19 3.43
CA LEU A 106 1.38 7.28 3.51
C LEU A 106 0.79 8.40 2.66
N LEU A 107 1.47 9.55 2.51
CA LEU A 107 1.01 10.63 1.63
C LEU A 107 0.98 10.26 0.15
N VAL A 108 1.79 9.27 -0.26
CA VAL A 108 1.84 8.77 -1.64
C VAL A 108 1.00 7.51 -1.78
N SER A 109 1.31 6.48 -1.00
CA SER A 109 0.71 5.14 -1.12
C SER A 109 -0.79 5.15 -0.91
N LEU A 110 -1.33 5.86 0.11
CA LEU A 110 -2.79 5.89 0.33
C LEU A 110 -3.57 6.37 -0.90
N PRO A 111 -3.36 7.59 -1.42
CA PRO A 111 -4.12 8.04 -2.57
C PRO A 111 -3.81 7.30 -3.87
N VAL A 112 -2.55 6.92 -4.10
CA VAL A 112 -2.17 6.17 -5.30
C VAL A 112 -2.86 4.81 -5.31
N GLU A 113 -2.82 4.07 -4.20
CA GLU A 113 -3.42 2.74 -4.11
C GLU A 113 -4.95 2.76 -4.23
N LEU A 114 -5.61 3.79 -3.69
CA LEU A 114 -7.05 3.99 -3.88
C LEU A 114 -7.43 4.23 -5.34
N VAL A 115 -6.62 5.01 -6.07
CA VAL A 115 -6.82 5.22 -7.51
C VAL A 115 -6.54 3.93 -8.29
N ILE A 116 -5.45 3.23 -7.98
CA ILE A 116 -5.11 1.94 -8.59
C ILE A 116 -6.25 0.95 -8.39
N SER A 117 -6.66 0.71 -7.14
CA SER A 117 -7.67 -0.28 -6.79
C SER A 117 -9.03 0.05 -7.44
N SER A 118 -9.44 1.32 -7.42
CA SER A 118 -10.70 1.73 -8.05
C SER A 118 -10.69 1.57 -9.57
N ILE A 119 -9.60 1.92 -10.26
CA ILE A 119 -9.46 1.71 -11.71
C ILE A 119 -9.37 0.21 -12.02
N TYR A 120 -8.51 -0.52 -11.30
CA TYR A 120 -8.27 -1.95 -11.49
C TYR A 120 -9.58 -2.73 -11.43
N TRP A 121 -10.30 -2.66 -10.30
CA TRP A 121 -11.52 -3.44 -10.11
C TRP A 121 -12.64 -3.01 -11.06
N SER A 122 -12.73 -1.72 -11.39
CA SER A 122 -13.72 -1.26 -12.38
C SER A 122 -13.46 -1.86 -13.76
N ILE A 123 -12.19 -1.87 -14.22
CA ILE A 123 -11.85 -2.46 -15.51
C ILE A 123 -12.01 -3.98 -15.47
N ILE A 124 -11.54 -4.67 -14.42
CA ILE A 124 -11.67 -6.12 -14.29
C ILE A 124 -13.14 -6.58 -14.32
N LEU A 125 -14.05 -5.80 -13.73
CA LEU A 125 -15.49 -6.14 -13.69
C LEU A 125 -16.23 -5.78 -14.99
N LEU A 126 -15.79 -4.75 -15.71
CA LEU A 126 -16.56 -4.20 -16.84
C LEU A 126 -15.94 -4.51 -18.22
N ALA A 127 -14.62 -4.62 -18.32
CA ALA A 127 -13.86 -4.80 -19.55
C ALA A 127 -12.47 -5.41 -19.24
N PRO A 128 -12.38 -6.66 -18.75
CA PRO A 128 -11.13 -7.27 -18.28
C PRO A 128 -10.03 -7.33 -19.34
N GLU A 129 -10.39 -7.41 -20.62
CA GLU A 129 -9.46 -7.38 -21.77
C GLU A 129 -8.64 -6.09 -21.88
N LEU A 130 -9.11 -5.01 -21.25
CA LEU A 130 -8.41 -3.74 -21.19
C LEU A 130 -7.30 -3.75 -20.13
N MET A 131 -7.35 -4.66 -19.16
CA MET A 131 -6.36 -4.78 -18.08
C MET A 131 -5.48 -6.02 -18.19
N LEU A 132 -6.05 -7.14 -18.62
CA LEU A 132 -5.40 -8.44 -18.67
C LEU A 132 -4.91 -8.73 -20.10
N PRO A 133 -3.65 -9.17 -20.29
CA PRO A 133 -3.16 -9.50 -21.61
C PRO A 133 -3.78 -10.82 -22.13
N PRO A 134 -3.87 -11.00 -23.47
CA PRO A 134 -4.22 -12.27 -24.08
C PRO A 134 -3.21 -13.36 -23.71
N ALA A 135 -3.68 -14.58 -23.48
CA ALA A 135 -2.86 -15.69 -23.02
C ALA A 135 -3.23 -17.04 -23.67
N PRO A 136 -3.18 -17.18 -25.00
CA PRO A 136 -3.52 -18.43 -25.69
C PRO A 136 -2.68 -19.63 -25.24
N ASP A 137 -1.41 -19.41 -24.85
CA ASP A 137 -0.48 -20.48 -24.44
C ASP A 137 -0.26 -20.56 -22.91
N MET A 138 -0.84 -19.63 -22.14
CA MET A 138 -0.77 -19.62 -20.66
C MET A 138 -2.14 -19.86 -20.00
N ALA A 139 -3.14 -20.26 -20.80
CA ALA A 139 -4.56 -20.40 -20.45
C ALA A 139 -4.90 -21.58 -19.55
N SER A 140 -4.03 -22.00 -18.63
CA SER A 140 -4.51 -22.77 -17.47
C SER A 140 -4.88 -21.77 -16.38
N SER A 141 -5.94 -20.98 -16.59
CA SER A 141 -6.54 -20.24 -15.48
C SER A 141 -7.29 -21.25 -14.61
N PRO A 142 -6.99 -21.34 -13.30
CA PRO A 142 -7.78 -22.16 -12.39
C PRO A 142 -9.12 -21.49 -12.02
N GLU A 143 -9.40 -20.26 -12.49
CA GLU A 143 -10.60 -19.52 -12.13
C GLU A 143 -11.67 -19.55 -13.23
N PRO A 144 -12.93 -19.89 -12.89
CA PRO A 144 -14.02 -19.86 -13.85
C PRO A 144 -14.33 -18.42 -14.26
N SER A 145 -14.40 -18.17 -15.56
CA SER A 145 -15.07 -16.98 -16.07
C SER A 145 -16.58 -17.09 -15.80
N SER A 146 -17.22 -15.97 -15.45
CA SER A 146 -18.68 -15.89 -15.34
C SER A 146 -19.36 -15.95 -16.72
N SER A 147 -18.61 -15.69 -17.81
CA SER A 147 -19.00 -16.09 -19.15
C SER A 147 -18.70 -17.58 -19.33
N GLY A 148 -19.65 -18.37 -19.83
CA GLY A 148 -19.42 -19.77 -20.20
C GLY A 148 -18.46 -19.97 -21.39
N PHE A 149 -17.61 -18.98 -21.67
CA PHE A 149 -16.61 -18.93 -22.74
C PHE A 149 -15.24 -18.68 -22.11
N GLU A 150 -14.24 -19.45 -22.51
CA GLU A 150 -12.85 -19.10 -22.23
C GLU A 150 -12.54 -17.80 -22.98
N ASP A 151 -12.36 -16.71 -22.24
CA ASP A 151 -12.08 -15.38 -22.77
C ASP A 151 -10.62 -15.24 -23.25
N GLY A 152 -9.79 -16.27 -23.03
CA GLY A 152 -8.39 -16.31 -23.43
C GLY A 152 -7.52 -15.31 -22.67
N LEU A 153 -7.99 -14.75 -21.56
CA LEU A 153 -7.26 -13.77 -20.75
C LEU A 153 -6.43 -14.46 -19.67
N PHE A 154 -5.25 -13.90 -19.38
CA PHE A 154 -4.49 -14.37 -18.23
C PHE A 154 -5.12 -13.88 -16.92
N ARG A 155 -5.51 -14.81 -16.05
CA ARG A 155 -6.06 -14.52 -14.72
C ARG A 155 -5.24 -15.19 -13.63
N ILE A 156 -5.05 -14.48 -12.53
CA ILE A 156 -4.52 -15.03 -11.29
C ILE A 156 -5.66 -15.47 -10.37
N PRO A 157 -5.44 -16.43 -9.45
CA PRO A 157 -6.42 -16.76 -8.41
C PRO A 157 -6.91 -15.52 -7.65
N LEU A 158 -8.22 -15.44 -7.39
CA LEU A 158 -8.88 -14.29 -6.77
C LEU A 158 -8.23 -13.89 -5.45
N TRP A 159 -7.81 -14.85 -4.64
CA TRP A 159 -7.14 -14.54 -3.37
C TRP A 159 -5.82 -13.78 -3.60
N MET A 160 -5.06 -14.13 -4.65
CA MET A 160 -3.82 -13.43 -5.02
C MET A 160 -4.15 -12.02 -5.48
N ASP A 161 -5.19 -11.90 -6.31
CA ASP A 161 -5.66 -10.63 -6.84
C ASP A 161 -6.11 -9.68 -5.71
N MET A 162 -6.97 -10.15 -4.82
CA MET A 162 -7.38 -9.43 -3.62
C MET A 162 -6.18 -9.04 -2.74
N SER A 163 -5.20 -9.94 -2.58
CA SER A 163 -4.01 -9.65 -1.77
C SER A 163 -3.14 -8.54 -2.36
N MET A 164 -3.11 -8.40 -3.69
CA MET A 164 -2.26 -7.42 -4.39
C MET A 164 -2.96 -6.13 -4.78
N HIS A 165 -4.29 -6.14 -4.97
CA HIS A 165 -5.03 -5.00 -5.52
C HIS A 165 -6.20 -4.51 -4.65
N LEU A 166 -6.59 -5.24 -3.60
CA LEU A 166 -7.64 -4.80 -2.67
C LEU A 166 -7.12 -4.61 -1.24
N ALA A 167 -6.40 -5.60 -0.71
CA ALA A 167 -5.84 -5.57 0.63
C ALA A 167 -4.94 -4.35 0.89
N PRO A 168 -4.10 -3.88 -0.05
CA PRO A 168 -3.33 -2.66 0.13
C PRO A 168 -4.20 -1.43 0.41
N ALA A 169 -5.23 -1.19 -0.42
CA ALA A 169 -6.14 -0.06 -0.27
C ALA A 169 -6.89 -0.12 1.06
N VAL A 170 -7.45 -1.29 1.41
CA VAL A 170 -8.18 -1.48 2.67
C VAL A 170 -7.26 -1.26 3.88
N ALA A 171 -6.05 -1.83 3.87
CA ALA A 171 -5.10 -1.67 4.97
C ALA A 171 -4.69 -0.20 5.16
N LEU A 172 -4.41 0.52 4.06
CA LEU A 172 -4.06 1.94 4.11
C LEU A 172 -5.21 2.83 4.60
N ILE A 173 -6.45 2.55 4.22
CA ILE A 173 -7.64 3.24 4.77
C ILE A 173 -7.72 3.04 6.28
N ILE A 174 -7.57 1.79 6.75
CA ILE A 174 -7.63 1.48 8.18
C ILE A 174 -6.49 2.16 8.95
N ASP A 175 -5.25 2.07 8.48
CA ASP A 175 -4.10 2.74 9.10
C ASP A 175 -4.34 4.25 9.18
N PHE A 176 -4.76 4.85 8.06
CA PHE A 176 -5.02 6.28 7.98
C PHE A 176 -6.07 6.76 8.98
N PHE A 177 -7.26 6.13 9.01
CA PHE A 177 -8.35 6.62 9.85
C PHE A 177 -8.20 6.28 11.32
N PHE A 178 -7.71 5.07 11.64
CA PHE A 178 -7.77 4.57 13.01
C PHE A 178 -6.43 4.61 13.74
N LEU A 179 -5.30 4.55 13.02
CA LEU A 179 -3.99 4.36 13.62
C LEU A 179 -3.07 5.58 13.44
N GLU A 180 -3.32 6.42 12.44
CA GLU A 180 -2.57 7.63 12.12
C GLU A 180 -3.28 8.92 12.58
N LYS A 181 -2.48 9.97 12.83
CA LYS A 181 -2.95 11.33 13.09
C LYS A 181 -3.16 12.09 11.78
N LYS A 182 -4.25 12.86 11.73
CA LYS A 182 -4.60 13.79 10.66
C LYS A 182 -3.41 14.60 10.15
N PHE A 183 -3.25 14.67 8.83
CA PHE A 183 -2.24 15.52 8.21
C PHE A 183 -2.68 16.98 8.30
N ARG A 184 -1.76 17.83 8.75
CA ARG A 184 -1.94 19.29 8.83
C ARG A 184 -1.21 19.98 7.69
N PRO A 185 -1.62 21.20 7.29
CA PRO A 185 -0.83 22.03 6.40
C PRO A 185 0.58 22.27 6.97
N PRO A 186 1.63 22.37 6.13
CA PRO A 186 1.59 22.37 4.66
C PRO A 186 1.54 20.97 4.03
N ALA A 187 1.75 19.90 4.82
CA ALA A 187 1.82 18.53 4.30
C ALA A 187 0.51 18.09 3.63
N SER A 188 -0.64 18.41 4.23
CA SER A 188 -1.95 18.04 3.67
C SER A 188 -2.40 18.88 2.47
N THR A 189 -1.66 19.92 2.10
CA THR A 189 -2.03 20.84 1.02
C THR A 189 -0.97 20.78 -0.08
N ILE A 190 0.01 21.68 -0.03
CA ILE A 190 1.06 21.78 -1.04
C ILE A 190 1.97 20.54 -1.04
N GLY A 191 2.23 19.95 0.13
CA GLY A 191 3.03 18.72 0.21
C GLY A 191 2.38 17.56 -0.54
N ALA A 192 1.10 17.31 -0.28
CA ALA A 192 0.33 16.28 -0.98
C ALA A 192 0.23 16.53 -2.49
N PHE A 193 0.01 17.79 -2.91
CA PHE A 193 -0.01 18.15 -4.32
C PHE A 193 1.33 17.88 -5.00
N LEU A 194 2.43 18.36 -4.42
CA LEU A 194 3.77 18.18 -4.99
C LEU A 194 4.15 16.71 -5.08
N LEU A 195 3.85 15.92 -4.05
CA LEU A 195 4.11 14.48 -4.07
C LEU A 195 3.29 13.76 -5.13
N ALA A 196 1.98 14.04 -5.24
CA ALA A 196 1.13 13.45 -6.27
C ALA A 196 1.60 13.85 -7.68
N ALA A 197 1.86 15.14 -7.91
CA ALA A 197 2.33 15.64 -9.21
C ALA A 197 3.69 15.03 -9.60
N THR A 198 4.62 14.93 -8.64
CA THR A 198 5.94 14.33 -8.88
C THR A 198 5.80 12.86 -9.22
N PHE A 199 5.12 12.08 -8.37
CA PHE A 199 4.96 10.65 -8.58
C PHE A 199 4.22 10.33 -9.89
N GLY A 200 3.09 11.00 -10.14
CA GLY A 200 2.29 10.81 -11.35
C GLY A 200 3.05 11.16 -12.63
N THR A 201 3.81 12.26 -12.62
CA THR A 201 4.65 12.66 -13.76
C THR A 201 5.80 11.68 -13.97
N THR A 202 6.52 11.32 -12.92
CA THR A 202 7.64 10.37 -13.00
C THR A 202 7.18 9.01 -13.49
N TYR A 203 6.06 8.49 -12.98
CA TYR A 203 5.52 7.23 -13.45
C TYR A 203 5.04 7.31 -14.91
N GLY A 204 4.35 8.39 -15.30
CA GLY A 204 3.93 8.59 -16.69
C GLY A 204 5.11 8.58 -17.66
N LEU A 205 6.19 9.28 -17.33
CA LEU A 205 7.43 9.26 -18.13
C LEU A 205 8.07 7.87 -18.14
N TRP A 206 8.10 7.19 -17.00
CA TRP A 206 8.68 5.85 -16.88
C TRP A 206 7.93 4.81 -17.74
N VAL A 207 6.60 4.80 -17.67
CA VAL A 207 5.80 3.81 -18.41
C VAL A 207 5.83 4.06 -19.92
N GLU A 208 5.84 5.32 -20.37
CA GLU A 208 6.04 5.66 -21.79
C GLU A 208 7.43 5.22 -22.27
N HIS A 209 8.47 5.40 -21.44
CA HIS A 209 9.82 4.95 -21.76
C HIS A 209 9.88 3.41 -21.88
N CYS A 210 9.30 2.67 -20.92
CA CYS A 210 9.18 1.22 -21.02
C CYS A 210 8.44 0.79 -22.30
N ALA A 211 7.30 1.42 -22.60
CA ALA A 211 6.50 1.09 -23.79
C ALA A 211 7.23 1.40 -25.10
N SER A 212 8.06 2.45 -25.14
CA SER A 212 8.88 2.78 -26.31
C SER A 212 9.91 1.69 -26.67
N ILE A 213 10.33 0.90 -25.69
CA ILE A 213 11.28 -0.22 -25.86
C ILE A 213 10.52 -1.53 -26.09
N ASN A 214 9.45 -1.76 -25.33
CA ASN A 214 8.68 -3.01 -25.38
C ASN A 214 7.73 -3.09 -26.57
N GLY A 215 7.38 -1.96 -27.20
CA GLY A 215 6.38 -1.88 -28.27
C GLY A 215 4.93 -1.91 -27.79
N SER A 216 4.71 -2.13 -26.49
CA SER A 216 3.39 -2.14 -25.84
C SER A 216 3.49 -1.63 -24.40
N PHE A 217 2.38 -1.14 -23.86
CA PHE A 217 2.26 -0.79 -22.44
C PHE A 217 1.96 -2.03 -21.59
N PRO A 218 2.26 -2.00 -20.27
CA PRO A 218 1.90 -3.08 -19.35
C PRO A 218 0.39 -3.31 -19.23
N TYR A 219 -0.40 -2.30 -19.58
CA TYR A 219 -1.87 -2.39 -19.59
C TYR A 219 -2.38 -2.23 -21.02
N PRO A 220 -3.16 -3.19 -21.56
CA PRO A 220 -3.69 -3.12 -22.91
C PRO A 220 -4.42 -1.81 -23.23
N PHE A 221 -5.18 -1.25 -22.28
CA PHE A 221 -5.91 0.00 -22.48
C PHE A 221 -5.01 1.20 -22.80
N LEU A 222 -3.77 1.24 -22.31
CA LEU A 222 -2.83 2.31 -22.65
C LEU A 222 -2.27 2.11 -24.07
N THR A 223 -2.10 0.87 -24.51
CA THR A 223 -1.58 0.56 -25.85
C THR A 223 -2.53 1.01 -26.96
N ILE A 224 -3.84 0.89 -26.74
CA ILE A 224 -4.85 1.29 -27.72
C ILE A 224 -5.12 2.81 -27.73
N MET A 225 -4.65 3.54 -26.72
CA MET A 225 -4.83 4.99 -26.63
C MET A 225 -3.75 5.74 -27.39
N GLU A 226 -4.14 6.79 -28.12
CA GLU A 226 -3.18 7.80 -28.58
C GLU A 226 -2.63 8.62 -27.41
N LEU A 227 -1.50 9.32 -27.65
CA LEU A 227 -0.82 10.10 -26.62
C LEU A 227 -1.75 11.07 -25.85
N PRO A 228 -2.69 11.82 -26.48
CA PRO A 228 -3.59 12.69 -25.73
C PRO A 228 -4.46 11.94 -24.71
N GLY A 229 -4.94 10.74 -25.05
CA GLY A 229 -5.73 9.89 -24.14
C GLY A 229 -4.90 9.35 -22.99
N ARG A 230 -3.64 8.99 -23.24
CA ARG A 230 -2.70 8.56 -22.19
C ARG A 230 -2.35 9.71 -21.24
N VAL A 231 -2.05 10.89 -21.78
CA VAL A 231 -1.81 12.10 -20.96
C VAL A 231 -3.02 12.44 -20.11
N ALA A 232 -4.24 12.36 -20.67
CA ALA A 232 -5.47 12.55 -19.91
C ALA A 232 -5.61 11.52 -18.77
N THR A 233 -5.25 10.26 -19.02
CA THR A 233 -5.26 9.20 -18.00
C THR A 233 -4.26 9.48 -16.88
N TYR A 234 -3.02 9.88 -17.20
CA TYR A 234 -1.98 10.16 -16.21
C TYR A 234 -2.34 11.39 -15.37
N ALA A 235 -2.75 12.48 -16.03
CA ALA A 235 -3.17 13.71 -15.37
C ALA A 235 -4.43 13.49 -14.52
N GLY A 236 -5.42 12.80 -15.07
CA GLY A 236 -6.67 12.46 -14.38
C GLY A 236 -6.44 11.61 -13.14
N SER A 237 -5.62 10.57 -13.24
CA SER A 237 -5.23 9.72 -12.11
C SER A 237 -4.45 10.51 -11.05
N THR A 238 -3.56 11.41 -11.46
CA THR A 238 -2.77 12.26 -10.55
C THR A 238 -3.65 13.23 -9.77
N VAL A 239 -4.58 13.90 -10.47
CA VAL A 239 -5.57 14.78 -9.85
C VAL A 239 -6.50 13.98 -8.93
N GLY A 240 -6.95 12.81 -9.39
CA GLY A 240 -7.77 11.88 -8.62
C GLY A 240 -7.10 11.51 -7.30
N ALA A 241 -5.82 11.11 -7.33
CA ALA A 241 -5.04 10.78 -6.15
C ALA A 241 -4.98 11.96 -5.16
N TYR A 242 -4.66 13.15 -5.65
CA TYR A 242 -4.64 14.36 -4.81
C TYR A 242 -6.01 14.65 -4.18
N LEU A 243 -7.09 14.61 -4.96
CA LEU A 243 -8.45 14.90 -4.48
C LEU A 243 -8.95 13.84 -3.49
N VAL A 244 -8.68 12.56 -3.76
CA VAL A 244 -9.00 11.47 -2.83
C VAL A 244 -8.31 11.69 -1.49
N PHE A 245 -7.00 11.97 -1.49
CA PHE A 245 -6.30 12.27 -0.23
C PHE A 245 -6.90 13.49 0.49
N ARG A 246 -7.17 14.59 -0.26
CA ARG A 246 -7.78 15.80 0.32
C ARG A 246 -9.15 15.52 0.93
N GLY A 247 -9.96 14.71 0.27
CA GLY A 247 -11.27 14.28 0.76
C GLY A 247 -11.16 13.44 2.03
N LEU A 248 -10.33 12.39 2.01
CA LEU A 248 -10.10 11.53 3.18
C LEU A 248 -9.57 12.33 4.38
N ASN A 249 -8.57 13.18 4.16
CA ASN A 249 -8.01 14.01 5.24
C ASN A 249 -9.00 15.08 5.75
N ALA A 250 -9.95 15.53 4.92
CA ALA A 250 -10.99 16.45 5.38
C ALA A 250 -11.91 15.80 6.42
N ILE A 251 -12.31 14.54 6.19
CA ILE A 251 -13.21 13.77 7.07
C ILE A 251 -12.48 13.05 8.21
N HIS A 252 -11.15 12.97 8.17
CA HIS A 252 -10.35 12.41 9.26
C HIS A 252 -10.40 13.28 10.50
N LYS A 253 -10.66 12.67 11.66
CA LYS A 253 -10.87 13.35 12.96
C LYS A 253 -9.64 13.25 13.85
#